data_AF-A0A9C9NHF1-F1
#
_entry.id   AF-A0A9C9NHF1-F1
#
_cell.length_a   1.000
_cell.length_b   1.000
_cell.length_c   1.000
_cell.angle_alpha   90.00
_cell.angle_beta   90.00
_cell.angle_gamma   90.00
#
_symmetry.space_group_name_H-M   'P 1'
#
loop_
_entity.id
_entity.type
_entity.pdbx_description
1 polymer ?
#
loop_
_entity_poly.entity_id
_entity_poly.type
_entity_poly.pdbx_seq_one_letter_code
_entity_poly.pdbx_strand_id
1 'polypeptide(L)'
;MSKKMRIETQKEADVHLVESLEQALKWFQGDDSDVTVHTFTIEVPDVAKLRRKLKLTQADFALKIGVPVATLRNWEQGRRYPTGPARVLLNVLARRPDLVMEAIEASQPVEAAE
;
A
#
# COMPACT_ATOMS: atom_id res chain seq x y z
N MET A 1 -11.19 -33.32 27.12
CA MET A 1 -10.86 -33.66 25.72
C MET A 1 -10.11 -34.99 25.68
N SER A 2 -10.57 -35.97 24.88
CA SER A 2 -10.02 -37.34 24.88
C SER A 2 -8.66 -37.43 24.17
N LYS A 3 -7.75 -38.29 24.66
CA LYS A 3 -6.40 -38.53 24.11
C LYS A 3 -6.41 -38.90 22.62
N LYS A 4 -7.46 -39.61 22.19
CA LYS A 4 -7.66 -40.03 20.79
C LYS A 4 -7.89 -38.82 19.87
N MET A 5 -8.72 -37.88 20.30
CA MET A 5 -9.04 -36.65 19.58
C MET A 5 -7.81 -35.74 19.41
N ARG A 6 -6.88 -35.74 20.37
CA ARG A 6 -5.62 -34.96 20.31
C ARG A 6 -4.62 -35.50 19.27
N ILE A 7 -4.60 -36.82 19.07
CA ILE A 7 -3.72 -37.48 18.09
C ILE A 7 -4.26 -37.30 16.67
N GLU A 8 -5.58 -37.35 16.51
CA GLU A 8 -6.27 -37.09 15.24
C GLU A 8 -5.99 -35.67 14.74
N THR A 9 -6.17 -34.67 15.62
CA THR A 9 -5.90 -33.25 15.29
C THR A 9 -4.43 -32.96 15.00
N GLN A 10 -3.49 -33.69 15.63
CA GLN A 10 -2.06 -33.52 15.36
C GLN A 10 -1.72 -34.08 13.96
N LYS A 11 -2.28 -35.24 13.60
CA LYS A 11 -2.09 -35.81 12.25
C LYS A 11 -2.63 -34.90 11.16
N GLU A 12 -3.80 -34.29 11.36
CA GLU A 12 -4.37 -33.35 10.38
C GLU A 12 -3.50 -32.09 10.21
N ALA A 13 -2.93 -31.57 11.30
CA ALA A 13 -2.01 -30.43 11.25
C ALA A 13 -0.69 -30.77 10.54
N ASP A 14 -0.14 -31.97 10.77
CA ASP A 14 1.09 -32.43 10.13
C ASP A 14 0.90 -32.57 8.60
N VAL A 15 -0.28 -33.04 8.15
CA VAL A 15 -0.62 -33.17 6.73
C VAL A 15 -0.69 -31.81 6.02
N HIS A 16 -1.34 -30.81 6.63
CA HIS A 16 -1.41 -29.47 6.05
C HIS A 16 -0.05 -28.78 5.96
N LEU A 17 0.88 -29.08 6.87
CA LEU A 17 2.22 -28.50 6.82
C LEU A 17 3.01 -29.06 5.62
N VAL A 18 2.94 -30.36 5.37
CA VAL A 18 3.57 -30.99 4.20
C VAL A 18 2.98 -30.45 2.91
N GLU A 19 1.65 -30.36 2.82
CA GLU A 19 0.93 -29.83 1.66
C GLU A 19 1.34 -28.38 1.35
N SER A 20 1.41 -27.52 2.36
CA SER A 20 1.84 -26.12 2.17
C SER A 20 3.30 -25.97 1.73
N LEU A 21 4.20 -26.86 2.18
CA LEU A 21 5.60 -26.87 1.75
C LEU A 21 5.74 -27.37 0.30
N GLU A 22 4.94 -28.35 -0.12
CA GLU A 22 4.88 -28.82 -1.50
C GLU A 22 4.39 -27.70 -2.44
N GLN A 23 3.34 -26.97 -2.04
CA GLN A 23 2.86 -25.80 -2.78
C GLN A 23 3.94 -24.70 -2.89
N ALA A 24 4.68 -24.44 -1.82
CA ALA A 24 5.78 -23.47 -1.84
C ALA A 24 6.93 -23.88 -2.77
N LEU A 25 7.25 -25.18 -2.84
CA LEU A 25 8.29 -25.71 -3.73
C LEU A 25 7.87 -25.57 -5.21
N LYS A 26 6.62 -25.89 -5.55
CA LYS A 26 6.07 -25.71 -6.91
C LYS A 26 6.17 -24.25 -7.35
N TRP A 27 5.74 -23.33 -6.49
CA TRP A 27 5.83 -21.89 -6.77
C TRP A 27 7.27 -21.43 -7.01
N PHE A 28 8.22 -21.89 -6.18
CA PHE A 28 9.64 -21.58 -6.38
C PHE A 28 10.20 -22.12 -7.71
N GLN A 29 9.69 -23.26 -8.18
CA GLN A 29 10.02 -23.85 -9.48
C GLN A 29 9.32 -23.18 -10.66
N GLY A 30 8.48 -22.17 -10.41
CA GLY A 30 7.75 -21.42 -11.43
C GLY A 30 6.40 -22.03 -11.82
N ASP A 31 5.92 -23.02 -11.07
CA ASP A 31 4.57 -23.58 -11.21
C ASP A 31 3.60 -22.86 -10.26
N ASP A 32 2.73 -22.03 -10.82
CA ASP A 32 1.74 -21.22 -10.11
C ASP A 32 0.33 -21.84 -10.09
N SER A 33 0.17 -23.10 -10.55
CA SER A 33 -1.13 -23.76 -10.68
C SER A 33 -1.91 -23.90 -9.37
N ASP A 34 -1.21 -24.03 -8.24
CA ASP A 34 -1.79 -24.25 -6.91
C ASP A 34 -1.68 -23.01 -5.98
N VAL A 35 -1.27 -21.83 -6.50
CA VAL A 35 -1.07 -20.62 -5.69
C VAL A 35 -1.92 -19.47 -6.20
N THR A 36 -2.68 -18.83 -5.32
CA THR A 36 -3.37 -17.57 -5.65
C THR A 36 -2.48 -16.37 -5.33
N VAL A 37 -1.95 -15.72 -6.37
CA VAL A 37 -1.18 -14.47 -6.22
C VAL A 37 -2.09 -13.26 -6.39
N HIS A 38 -2.20 -12.43 -5.36
CA HIS A 38 -2.92 -11.17 -5.43
C HIS A 38 -1.98 -10.01 -5.81
N THR A 39 -1.81 -9.77 -7.12
CA THR A 39 -1.10 -8.59 -7.61
C THR A 39 -2.05 -7.44 -7.88
N PHE A 40 -1.76 -6.26 -7.34
CA PHE A 40 -2.48 -5.03 -7.65
C PHE A 40 -1.55 -4.03 -8.33
N THR A 41 -1.76 -3.79 -9.62
CA THR A 41 -1.03 -2.75 -10.36
C THR A 41 -1.84 -1.47 -10.35
N ILE A 42 -1.45 -0.54 -9.49
CA ILE A 42 -2.02 0.81 -9.46
C ILE A 42 -1.09 1.72 -10.26
N GLU A 43 -1.58 2.24 -11.38
CA GLU A 43 -0.86 3.26 -12.14
C GLU A 43 -0.63 4.50 -11.28
N VAL A 44 0.56 5.09 -11.34
CA VAL A 44 0.87 6.29 -10.55
C VAL A 44 0.76 7.49 -11.47
N PRO A 45 -0.07 8.50 -11.13
CA PRO A 45 -0.11 9.72 -11.91
C PRO A 45 1.24 10.47 -11.81
N ASP A 46 1.55 11.28 -12.81
CA ASP A 46 2.71 12.18 -12.78
C ASP A 46 2.57 13.15 -11.59
N VAL A 47 3.37 12.90 -10.55
CA VAL A 47 3.30 13.60 -9.26
C VAL A 47 3.59 15.10 -9.43
N ALA A 48 4.54 15.46 -10.30
CA ALA A 48 4.89 16.85 -10.54
C ALA A 48 3.78 17.59 -11.28
N LYS A 49 3.14 16.96 -12.28
CA LYS A 49 1.96 17.53 -12.94
C LYS A 49 0.79 17.67 -11.97
N LEU A 50 0.55 16.66 -11.14
CA LEU A 50 -0.54 16.69 -10.15
C LEU A 50 -0.37 17.84 -9.17
N ARG A 51 0.82 17.99 -8.56
CA ARG A 51 1.11 19.10 -7.66
C ARG A 51 0.93 20.46 -8.34
N ARG A 52 1.45 20.62 -9.56
CA ARG A 52 1.33 21.87 -10.33
C ARG A 52 -0.13 22.20 -10.65
N LYS A 53 -0.96 21.20 -10.96
CA LYS A 53 -2.41 21.38 -11.18
C LYS A 53 -3.10 21.95 -9.94
N LEU A 54 -2.63 21.58 -8.75
CA LEU A 54 -3.13 22.08 -7.47
C LEU A 54 -2.49 23.40 -7.03
N LYS A 55 -1.56 23.95 -7.81
CA LYS A 55 -0.86 25.21 -7.53
C LYS A 55 -0.14 25.21 -6.18
N LEU A 56 0.35 24.06 -5.73
CA LEU A 56 1.07 23.91 -4.47
C LEU A 56 2.59 23.92 -4.68
N THR A 57 3.31 24.48 -3.71
CA THR A 57 4.76 24.30 -3.64
C THR A 57 5.09 22.84 -3.29
N GLN A 58 6.34 22.43 -3.49
CA GLN A 58 6.78 21.10 -3.06
C GLN A 58 6.61 20.90 -1.55
N ALA A 59 6.83 21.95 -0.75
CA ALA A 59 6.67 21.90 0.70
C ALA A 59 5.20 21.67 1.08
N ASP A 60 4.29 22.50 0.56
CA ASP A 60 2.87 22.43 0.91
C ASP A 60 2.24 21.12 0.46
N PHE A 61 2.61 20.65 -0.74
CA PHE A 61 2.10 19.38 -1.25
C PHE A 61 2.59 18.20 -0.42
N ALA A 62 3.89 18.18 -0.08
CA ALA A 62 4.48 17.13 0.74
C ALA A 62 3.84 17.10 2.14
N LEU A 63 3.62 18.28 2.74
CA LEU A 63 2.92 18.43 4.02
C LEU A 63 1.51 17.86 3.95
N LYS A 64 0.71 18.27 2.95
CA LYS A 64 -0.68 17.83 2.81
C LYS A 64 -0.81 16.31 2.62
N ILE A 65 0.09 15.67 1.87
CA ILE A 65 0.06 14.21 1.69
C ILE A 65 0.85 13.43 2.75
N GLY A 66 1.41 14.11 3.75
CA GLY A 66 2.09 13.49 4.89
C GLY A 66 3.42 12.82 4.56
N VAL A 67 4.24 13.39 3.65
CA VAL A 67 5.55 12.86 3.30
C VAL A 67 6.66 13.91 3.43
N PRO A 68 7.93 13.52 3.67
CA PRO A 68 9.04 14.46 3.61
C PRO A 68 9.19 15.09 2.22
N VAL A 69 9.56 16.37 2.16
CA VAL A 69 9.81 17.08 0.89
C VAL A 69 10.86 16.38 0.04
N ALA A 70 11.89 15.79 0.67
CA ALA A 70 12.90 15.00 -0.03
C ALA A 70 12.31 13.75 -0.72
N THR A 71 11.31 13.11 -0.10
CA THR A 71 10.57 11.97 -0.69
C THR A 71 9.80 12.44 -1.92
N LEU A 72 9.05 13.54 -1.82
CA LEU A 72 8.34 14.12 -2.96
C LEU A 72 9.30 14.45 -4.12
N ARG A 73 10.45 15.05 -3.83
CA ARG A 73 11.48 15.36 -4.85
C ARG A 73 11.99 14.11 -5.55
N ASN A 74 12.25 13.04 -4.81
CA ASN A 74 12.67 11.77 -5.40
C ASN A 74 11.61 11.18 -6.33
N TRP A 75 10.32 11.35 -6.01
CA TRP A 75 9.21 10.94 -6.88
C TRP A 75 9.10 11.80 -8.14
N GLU A 76 9.12 13.12 -7.99
CA GLU A 76 9.02 14.05 -9.13
C GLU A 76 10.20 13.93 -10.11
N GLN A 77 11.38 13.51 -9.62
CA GLN A 77 12.58 13.29 -10.43
C GLN A 77 12.70 11.85 -10.96
N GLY A 78 11.80 10.94 -10.60
CA GLY A 78 11.85 9.52 -11.01
C GLY A 78 12.98 8.70 -10.36
N ARG A 79 13.64 9.22 -9.31
CA ARG A 79 14.66 8.47 -8.55
C ARG A 79 14.04 7.36 -7.71
N ARG A 80 12.79 7.56 -7.27
CA ARG A 80 11.96 6.56 -6.58
C ARG A 80 10.51 6.72 -7.03
N TYR A 81 9.68 5.73 -6.73
CA TYR A 81 8.26 5.74 -7.04
C TYR A 81 7.42 5.62 -5.75
N PRO A 82 6.22 6.23 -5.70
CA PRO A 82 5.27 6.00 -4.62
C PRO A 82 4.88 4.52 -4.56
N THR A 83 4.72 3.98 -3.36
CA THR A 83 4.35 2.57 -3.13
C THR A 83 3.08 2.46 -2.30
N GLY A 84 2.38 1.33 -2.44
CA GLY A 84 1.22 0.97 -1.61
C GLY A 84 0.19 2.09 -1.47
N PRO A 85 -0.14 2.54 -0.24
CA PRO A 85 -1.15 3.57 0.02
C PRO A 85 -0.90 4.91 -0.68
N ALA A 86 0.37 5.30 -0.88
CA ALA A 86 0.68 6.57 -1.54
C ALA A 86 0.21 6.57 -3.00
N ARG A 87 0.27 5.42 -3.70
CA ARG A 87 -0.26 5.29 -5.07
C ARG A 87 -1.76 5.50 -5.09
N VAL A 88 -2.48 4.93 -4.12
CA VAL A 88 -3.93 5.09 -3.98
C VAL A 88 -4.27 6.55 -3.74
N LEU A 89 -3.66 7.18 -2.74
CA LEU A 89 -3.92 8.56 -2.38
C LEU A 89 -3.67 9.51 -3.57
N LEU A 90 -2.56 9.35 -4.28
CA LEU A 90 -2.24 10.18 -5.45
C LEU A 90 -3.27 10.00 -6.58
N ASN A 91 -3.82 8.81 -6.77
CA ASN A 91 -4.91 8.57 -7.73
C ASN A 91 -6.21 9.25 -7.32
N VAL A 92 -6.59 9.14 -6.04
CA VAL A 92 -7.78 9.80 -5.53
C VAL A 92 -7.63 11.31 -5.70
N LEU A 93 -6.47 11.85 -5.33
CA LEU A 93 -6.14 13.27 -5.43
C LEU A 93 -6.08 13.77 -6.88
N ALA A 94 -5.72 12.91 -7.85
CA ALA A 94 -5.79 13.23 -9.28
C ALA A 94 -7.23 13.34 -9.81
N ARG A 95 -8.17 12.55 -9.25
CA ARG A 95 -9.58 12.48 -9.69
C ARG A 95 -10.48 13.45 -8.94
N ARG A 96 -10.33 13.51 -7.62
CA ARG A 96 -11.17 14.25 -6.66
C ARG A 96 -10.30 14.98 -5.63
N PRO A 97 -9.53 16.00 -6.06
CA PRO A 97 -8.68 16.75 -5.16
C PRO A 97 -9.47 17.47 -4.07
N ASP A 98 -10.68 17.93 -4.38
CA ASP A 98 -11.62 18.56 -3.45
C ASP A 98 -11.85 17.72 -2.20
N LEU A 99 -12.23 16.45 -2.37
CA LEU A 99 -12.53 15.54 -1.25
C LEU A 99 -11.31 15.27 -0.37
N VAL A 100 -10.14 15.10 -1.00
CA VAL A 100 -8.93 14.77 -0.24
C VAL A 100 -8.46 15.97 0.57
N MET A 101 -8.53 17.17 -0.02
CA MET A 101 -8.11 18.40 0.65
C MET A 101 -9.03 18.74 1.82
N GLU A 102 -10.35 18.60 1.63
CA GLU A 102 -11.35 18.71 2.71
C GLU A 102 -11.05 17.74 3.85
N ALA A 103 -10.82 16.46 3.54
CA ALA A 103 -10.53 15.45 4.56
C ALA A 103 -9.23 15.74 5.33
N ILE A 104 -8.19 16.21 4.65
CA ILE A 104 -6.92 16.60 5.28
C ILE A 104 -7.13 17.80 6.21
N GLU A 105 -7.88 18.82 5.76
CA GLU A 105 -8.13 20.05 6.52
C GLU A 105 -9.03 19.79 7.75
N ALA A 106 -10.04 18.93 7.62
CA ALA A 106 -10.88 18.51 8.74
C ALA A 106 -10.13 17.70 9.82
N SER A 107 -8.98 17.11 9.46
CA SER A 107 -8.15 16.30 10.35
C SER A 107 -6.99 17.04 11.02
N GLN A 108 -6.72 18.29 10.63
CA GLN A 108 -5.74 19.11 11.36
C GLN A 108 -6.33 19.45 12.74
N PRO A 109 -5.60 19.26 13.86
CA PRO A 109 -5.99 19.92 15.10
C PRO A 109 -6.06 21.41 14.81
N VAL A 110 -7.12 22.08 15.28
CA VAL A 110 -7.19 23.54 15.38
C VAL A 110 -6.00 23.99 16.23
N GLU A 111 -4.87 24.27 15.59
CA GLU A 111 -3.67 24.74 16.27
C GLU A 111 -3.90 26.22 16.59
N ALA A 112 -4.40 26.41 17.81
CA ALA A 112 -4.28 27.56 18.71
C ALA A 112 -4.10 28.93 18.03
N ALA A 113 -5.21 29.68 17.99
CA ALA A 113 -5.13 31.12 18.07
C ALA A 113 -4.50 31.50 19.42
N GLU A 114 -3.25 31.96 19.39
CA GLU A 114 -2.63 32.88 20.35
C GLU A 114 -1.61 33.78 19.62
#